data_AF-A0A7T7MB29-F1
#
_entry.id   AF-A0A7T7MB29-F1
#
_cell.length_a   1.000
_cell.length_b   1.000
_cell.length_c   1.000
_cell.angle_alpha   90.00
_cell.angle_beta   90.00
_cell.angle_gamma   90.00
#
_symmetry.space_group_name_H-M   'P 1'
#
loop_
_entity.id
_entity.type
_entity.pdbx_description
1 polymer ?
#
loop_
_entity_poly.entity_id
_entity_poly.type
_entity_poly.pdbx_seq_one_letter_code
_entity_poly.pdbx_strand_id
1 'polypeptide(L)'
;MGAMKPWHWIVVLVVVLLVFGGNKLPELAGSIGKSMKVFKKEVKELREDEDAPAAQAPAQIQPQQGTYYTQPTQPGQAAPQVGPQDGAAPQA
;
A
#
# COMPACT_ATOMS: atom_id res chain seq x y z
N MET A 1 20.69 -14.17 41.90
CA MET A 1 20.16 -14.26 40.52
C MET A 1 19.31 -13.02 40.26
N GLY A 2 19.91 -11.97 39.69
CA GLY A 2 19.31 -10.62 39.59
C GLY A 2 19.19 -10.12 38.15
N ALA A 3 18.89 -11.04 37.23
CA ALA A 3 18.41 -10.64 35.92
C ALA A 3 17.09 -9.89 36.09
N MET A 4 16.86 -8.86 35.28
CA MET A 4 15.57 -8.17 35.13
C MET A 4 15.28 -6.99 36.07
N LYS A 5 16.23 -6.04 36.23
CA LYS A 5 15.81 -4.65 36.48
C LYS A 5 15.79 -3.89 35.16
N PRO A 6 14.61 -3.64 34.54
CA PRO A 6 14.46 -2.91 33.27
C PRO A 6 15.06 -1.49 33.31
N TRP A 7 15.44 -1.03 34.50
CA TRP A 7 16.21 0.17 34.74
C TRP A 7 17.52 0.26 33.93
N HIS A 8 18.26 -0.85 33.72
CA HIS A 8 19.51 -0.80 32.97
C HIS A 8 19.29 -0.46 31.49
N TRP A 9 18.23 -1.00 30.89
CA TRP A 9 17.89 -0.70 29.49
C TRP A 9 17.53 0.77 29.29
N ILE A 10 16.87 1.39 30.26
CA ILE A 10 16.57 2.84 30.22
C ILE A 10 17.86 3.65 30.24
N VAL A 11 18.83 3.30 31.10
CA VAL A 11 20.13 3.99 31.15
C VAL A 11 20.89 3.86 29.83
N VAL A 12 20.90 2.67 29.23
CA VAL A 12 21.53 2.47 27.91
C VAL A 12 20.85 3.30 26.83
N LEU A 13 19.51 3.33 26.80
CA LEU A 13 18.75 4.11 25.83
C LEU A 13 19.02 5.62 25.97
N VAL A 14 19.14 6.11 27.20
CA VAL A 14 19.53 7.50 27.48
C VAL A 14 20.94 7.79 26.97
N VAL A 15 21.92 6.92 27.22
CA VAL A 15 23.30 7.11 26.72
C VAL A 15 23.34 7.13 25.19
N VAL A 16 22.61 6.22 24.53
CA VAL A 16 22.51 6.22 23.06
C VAL A 16 21.88 7.52 22.56
N LEU A 17 20.82 8.02 23.20
CA LEU A 17 20.22 9.32 22.86
C LEU A 17 21.18 10.50 23.07
N LEU A 18 22.06 10.45 24.07
CA LEU A 18 23.06 11.50 24.29
C LEU A 18 24.15 11.48 23.21
N VAL A 19 24.65 10.30 22.82
CA VAL A 19 25.72 10.16 21.82
C VAL A 19 25.20 10.44 20.41
N PHE A 20 24.05 9.89 20.05
CA PHE A 20 23.46 10.06 18.73
C PHE A 20 22.64 11.36 18.61
N GLY A 21 22.15 11.91 19.72
CA GLY A 21 21.27 13.07 19.77
C GLY A 21 19.79 12.73 19.54
N GLY A 22 18.89 13.51 20.13
CA GLY A 22 17.44 13.30 20.05
C GLY A 22 16.85 13.37 18.63
N ASN A 23 17.55 14.00 17.68
CA ASN A 23 17.09 14.16 16.30
C ASN A 23 17.55 13.04 15.36
N LYS A 24 18.58 12.26 15.70
CA LYS A 24 19.15 11.25 14.79
C LYS A 24 18.55 9.86 14.94
N LEU A 25 18.19 9.45 16.16
CA LEU A 25 17.45 8.20 16.34
C LEU A 25 16.10 8.15 15.61
N PRO A 26 15.22 9.17 15.65
CA PRO A 26 13.95 9.12 14.93
C PRO A 26 14.14 9.18 13.39
N GLU A 27 15.16 9.89 12.91
CA GLU A 27 15.52 9.96 11.49
C GLU A 27 15.95 8.56 10.96
N LEU A 28 16.86 7.89 11.68
CA LEU A 28 17.33 6.56 11.36
C LEU A 28 16.22 5.51 11.53
N ALA A 29 15.47 5.55 12.62
CA ALA A 29 14.33 4.65 12.85
C ALA A 29 13.25 4.82 11.76
N GLY A 30 13.01 6.03 11.28
CA GLY A 30 12.07 6.31 10.20
C GLY A 30 12.47 5.69 8.86
N SER A 31 13.75 5.77 8.48
CA SER A 31 14.26 5.18 7.24
C SER A 31 14.32 3.64 7.29
N ILE A 32 14.79 3.09 8.41
CA ILE A 32 14.83 1.64 8.66
C ILE A 32 13.40 1.09 8.74
N GLY A 33 12.49 1.78 9.43
CA GLY A 33 11.10 1.36 9.59
C GLY A 33 10.32 1.30 8.26
N LYS A 34 10.57 2.23 7.34
CA LYS A 34 9.99 2.18 5.98
C LYS A 34 10.49 0.97 5.20
N SER A 35 11.80 0.70 5.25
CA SER A 35 12.42 -0.45 4.57
C SER A 35 11.92 -1.77 5.16
N MET A 36 11.85 -1.88 6.49
CA MET A 36 11.29 -3.06 7.16
C MET A 36 9.80 -3.25 6.87
N LYS A 37 9.02 -2.18 6.68
CA LYS A 37 7.59 -2.28 6.33
C LYS A 37 7.39 -2.84 4.92
N VAL A 38 8.20 -2.41 3.95
CA VAL A 38 8.16 -2.95 2.58
C VAL A 38 8.60 -4.41 2.60
N PHE A 39 9.75 -4.72 3.20
CA PHE A 39 10.24 -6.08 3.33
C PHE A 39 9.24 -7.01 4.06
N LYS A 40 8.59 -6.53 5.14
CA LYS A 40 7.58 -7.31 5.86
C LYS A 40 6.35 -7.61 5.00
N LYS A 41 5.93 -6.67 4.14
CA LYS A 41 4.81 -6.87 3.21
C LYS A 41 5.17 -7.88 2.14
N GLU A 42 6.32 -7.70 1.49
CA GLU A 42 6.81 -8.64 0.47
C GLU A 42 6.97 -10.04 1.06
N VAL A 43 7.65 -10.19 2.20
CA VAL A 43 7.81 -11.49 2.87
C VAL A 43 6.47 -12.09 3.31
N LYS A 44 5.47 -11.26 3.62
CA LYS A 44 4.13 -11.73 3.96
C LYS A 44 3.39 -12.21 2.70
N GLU A 45 3.45 -11.47 1.61
CA GLU A 45 2.90 -11.87 0.31
C GLU A 45 3.54 -13.17 -0.19
N LEU A 46 4.86 -13.32 -0.09
CA LEU A 46 5.55 -14.58 -0.43
C LEU A 46 5.10 -15.78 0.43
N ARG A 47 4.71 -15.54 1.68
CA ARG A 47 4.21 -16.59 2.59
C ARG A 47 2.73 -16.88 2.37
N GLU A 48 1.96 -15.90 1.88
CA GLU A 48 0.53 -16.03 1.58
C GLU A 48 0.29 -16.59 0.16
N ASP A 49 1.23 -16.43 -0.77
CA ASP A 49 1.19 -17.01 -2.13
C ASP A 49 1.43 -18.53 -2.19
N GLU A 50 1.85 -19.18 -1.10
CA GLU A 50 1.85 -20.65 -0.99
C GLU A 50 0.43 -21.24 -0.77
N ASP A 51 -0.58 -20.40 -0.47
CA ASP A 51 -2.00 -20.82 -0.33
C ASP A 51 -2.99 -20.09 -1.29
N ALA A 52 -2.63 -18.93 -1.88
CA ALA A 52 -3.30 -18.13 -2.94
C ALA A 52 -4.81 -17.74 -2.77
N PRO A 53 -5.33 -16.62 -3.38
CA PRO A 53 -4.70 -15.64 -4.27
C PRO A 53 -4.79 -14.15 -3.81
N ALA A 54 -3.83 -13.36 -4.31
CA ALA A 54 -3.83 -11.93 -4.66
C ALA A 54 -4.88 -10.97 -4.02
N ALA A 55 -4.40 -10.03 -3.18
CA ALA A 55 -4.69 -8.58 -3.26
C ALA A 55 -4.25 -7.85 -1.98
N GLN A 56 -3.33 -6.88 -2.11
CA GLN A 56 -3.39 -5.57 -1.43
C GLN A 56 -2.24 -4.63 -1.83
N ALA A 57 -2.34 -4.08 -3.05
CA ALA A 57 -1.70 -2.79 -3.35
C ALA A 57 -2.30 -1.73 -2.40
N PRO A 58 -1.50 -0.99 -1.60
CA PRO A 58 -2.06 0.11 -0.82
C PRO A 58 -2.53 1.20 -1.77
N ALA A 59 -3.85 1.34 -1.85
CA ALA A 59 -4.52 2.47 -2.49
C ALA A 59 -3.90 3.77 -2.00
N GLN A 60 -3.22 4.49 -2.89
CA GLN A 60 -3.10 5.93 -2.72
C GLN A 60 -4.50 6.51 -2.88
N ILE A 61 -5.05 6.99 -1.78
CA ILE A 61 -6.23 7.85 -1.79
C ILE A 61 -5.80 9.17 -2.43
N GLN A 62 -5.97 9.29 -3.74
CA GLN A 62 -6.03 10.58 -4.42
C GLN A 62 -7.52 10.88 -4.63
N PRO A 63 -8.06 11.96 -4.04
CA PRO A 63 -9.42 12.38 -4.33
C PRO A 63 -9.50 12.77 -5.81
N GLN A 64 -10.17 11.94 -6.62
CA GLN A 64 -10.56 12.26 -7.98
C GLN A 64 -11.56 13.41 -7.96
N GLN A 65 -11.14 14.58 -8.42
CA GLN A 65 -12.06 15.56 -9.00
C GLN A 65 -11.87 15.49 -10.53
N GLY A 66 -12.92 15.10 -11.23
CA GLY A 66 -12.98 15.16 -12.69
C GLY A 66 -13.34 13.83 -13.34
N THR A 67 -14.63 13.68 -13.61
CA THR A 67 -15.30 12.74 -14.51
C THR A 67 -14.56 12.57 -15.87
N TYR A 68 -14.94 11.51 -16.59
CA TYR A 68 -14.69 11.16 -18.01
C TYR A 68 -13.59 10.09 -18.25
N TYR A 69 -14.02 8.83 -18.35
CA TYR A 69 -13.26 7.77 -19.03
C TYR A 69 -13.51 7.85 -20.54
N THR A 70 -12.44 7.90 -21.35
CA THR A 70 -12.48 7.48 -22.77
C THR A 70 -11.80 6.11 -22.87
N GLN A 71 -12.61 5.10 -23.20
CA GLN A 71 -12.17 3.72 -23.36
C GLN A 71 -11.60 3.51 -24.78
N PRO A 72 -10.33 3.09 -24.93
CA PRO A 72 -9.82 2.69 -26.24
C PRO A 72 -10.41 1.31 -26.62
N THR A 73 -11.16 1.26 -27.70
CA THR A 73 -11.78 0.05 -28.26
C THR A 73 -10.69 -0.90 -28.79
N GLN A 74 -10.58 -2.11 -28.23
CA GLN A 74 -9.74 -3.17 -28.80
C GLN A 74 -10.54 -4.00 -29.82
N PRO A 75 -10.00 -4.20 -31.04
CA PRO A 75 -10.66 -4.95 -32.10
C PRO A 75 -10.55 -6.46 -31.82
N GLY A 76 -11.68 -7.13 -31.58
CA GLY A 76 -11.71 -8.61 -31.57
C GLY A 76 -12.63 -9.30 -30.57
N GLN A 77 -13.37 -8.59 -29.72
CA GLN A 77 -14.31 -9.25 -28.80
C GLN A 77 -15.76 -8.99 -29.22
N ALA A 78 -16.33 -10.01 -29.87
CA ALA A 78 -17.73 -10.10 -30.20
C ALA A 78 -18.56 -10.44 -28.95
N ALA A 79 -19.50 -9.52 -28.64
CA ALA A 79 -20.87 -9.71 -28.11
C ALA A 79 -21.07 -10.44 -26.75
N PRO A 80 -22.18 -10.21 -26.01
CA PRO A 80 -23.44 -9.56 -26.37
C PRO A 80 -23.72 -8.33 -25.47
N GLN A 81 -24.67 -7.44 -25.75
CA GLN A 81 -26.02 -7.63 -25.25
C GLN A 81 -26.90 -6.42 -25.64
N VAL A 82 -28.11 -6.78 -26.08
CA VAL A 82 -29.43 -6.18 -25.79
C VAL A 82 -29.58 -4.67 -26.00
N GLY A 83 -30.24 -4.34 -27.11
CA GLY A 83 -30.44 -2.98 -27.58
C GLY A 83 -31.32 -2.11 -26.69
N PRO A 84 -31.12 -0.78 -26.71
CA PRO A 84 -32.11 0.20 -26.34
C PRO A 84 -32.98 0.56 -27.56
N GLN A 85 -34.20 0.07 -27.50
CA GLN A 85 -35.45 0.71 -27.91
C GLN A 85 -35.36 1.98 -28.78
N ASP A 86 -36.02 1.89 -29.94
CA ASP A 86 -37.04 2.82 -30.41
C ASP A 86 -36.84 4.30 -30.08
N GLY A 87 -36.23 5.02 -31.03
CA GLY A 87 -36.24 6.47 -31.05
C GLY A 87 -35.69 7.00 -32.36
N ALA A 88 -36.58 7.53 -33.19
CA ALA A 88 -36.34 8.28 -34.43
C ALA A 88 -36.07 7.45 -35.70
N ALA A 89 -37.16 6.98 -36.32
CA ALA A 89 -37.23 6.93 -37.77
C ALA A 89 -37.23 8.37 -38.34
N PRO A 90 -36.35 8.71 -39.29
CA PRO A 90 -36.61 9.83 -40.20
C PRO A 90 -37.73 9.40 -41.15
N GLN A 91 -38.92 9.99 -40.97
CA GLN A 91 -39.98 9.88 -41.96
C GLN A 91 -39.55 10.66 -43.21
N ALA A 92 -39.69 10.01 -44.37
CA ALA A 92 -39.54 10.57 -45.70
C ALA A 92 -40.62 11.60 -46.03
#